data_AF-H1SFX4-F1
#
_entry.id   AF-H1SFX4-F1
#
_cell.length_a   1.000
_cell.length_b   1.000
_cell.length_c   1.000
_cell.angle_alpha   90.00
_cell.angle_beta   90.00
_cell.angle_gamma   90.00
#
_symmetry.space_group_name_H-M   'P 1'
#
loop_
_entity.id
_entity.type
_entity.pdbx_description
1 polymer ?
#
loop_
_entity_poly.entity_id
_entity_poly.type
_entity_poly.pdbx_seq_one_letter_code
_entity_poly.pdbx_strand_id
1 'polypeptide(L)' 'MDFKYRGRDISIQTRKVASNRWDWSYVIRGHGHRQNTQEPAASEEIAIDDAYRVAKREIDQISVDCDD' A
#
# COMPACT_ATOMS: atom_id res chain seq x y z
N MET A 1 -1.35 4.70 9.07
CA MET A 1 -2.25 3.59 9.46
C MET A 1 -1.47 2.30 9.31
N ASP A 2 -1.57 1.40 10.27
CA ASP A 2 -0.74 0.21 10.35
C ASP A 2 -1.65 -1.03 10.28
N PHE A 3 -1.35 -1.92 9.35
CA PHE A 3 -2.11 -3.12 9.06
C PHE A 3 -1.19 -4.33 9.11
N LYS A 4 -1.73 -5.50 9.48
CA LYS A 4 -0.98 -6.76 9.46
C LYS A 4 -1.60 -7.73 8.46
N TYR A 5 -0.79 -8.24 7.54
CA TYR A 5 -1.24 -9.21 6.53
C TYR A 5 -0.20 -10.33 6.37
N ARG A 6 -0.63 -11.60 6.44
CA ARG A 6 0.25 -12.79 6.33
C ARG A 6 1.50 -12.73 7.23
N GLY A 7 1.37 -12.15 8.43
CA GLY A 7 2.47 -12.00 9.38
C GLY A 7 3.41 -10.80 9.11
N ARG A 8 3.19 -10.05 8.01
CA ARG A 8 3.93 -8.83 7.70
C ARG A 8 3.18 -7.58 8.10
N ASP A 9 3.92 -6.57 8.52
CA ASP A 9 3.40 -5.27 8.94
C ASP A 9 3.42 -4.30 7.75
N ILE A 10 2.30 -3.62 7.50
CA ILE A 10 2.07 -2.70 6.39
C ILE A 10 1.69 -1.35 6.98
N SER A 11 2.55 -0.37 6.83
CA SER A 11 2.26 1.02 7.19
C SER A 11 1.81 1.79 5.95
N ILE A 12 0.52 2.15 5.88
CA ILE A 12 -0.05 2.99 4.83
C ILE A 12 -0.06 4.45 5.27
N GLN A 13 0.37 5.33 4.37
CA GLN A 13 0.33 6.77 4.51
C GLN A 13 -0.40 7.37 3.31
N THR A 14 -1.43 8.16 3.59
CA THR A 14 -2.15 8.95 2.60
C THR A 14 -1.74 10.41 2.72
N ARG A 15 -1.63 11.09 1.58
CA ARG A 15 -1.30 12.52 1.52
C ARG A 15 -2.20 13.21 0.52
N LYS A 16 -2.85 14.29 0.94
CA LYS A 16 -3.58 15.17 0.03
C LYS A 16 -2.60 15.94 -0.86
N VAL A 17 -2.66 15.72 -2.17
CA VAL A 17 -1.77 16.36 -3.16
C VAL A 17 -2.45 17.48 -3.95
N ALA A 18 -3.78 17.47 -4.05
CA ALA A 18 -4.56 18.58 -4.62
C ALA A 18 -5.93 18.72 -3.93
N SER A 19 -6.69 19.76 -4.28
CA SER A 19 -7.96 20.13 -3.63
C SER A 19 -8.92 18.96 -3.39
N ASN A 20 -8.92 17.95 -4.27
CA ASN A 20 -9.72 16.73 -4.15
C ASN A 20 -8.95 15.46 -4.56
N ARG A 21 -7.63 15.45 -4.39
CA ARG A 21 -6.79 14.31 -4.80
C ARG A 21 -5.87 13.85 -3.69
N TRP A 22 -5.85 12.53 -3.50
CA TRP A 22 -5.14 11.85 -2.44
C TRP A 22 -4.13 10.88 -3.04
N ASP A 23 -2.87 11.13 -2.76
CA ASP A 23 -1.80 10.20 -3.04
C ASP A 23 -1.64 9.23 -1.87
N TRP A 24 -1.08 8.07 -2.14
CA TRP A 24 -0.83 7.06 -1.12
C TRP A 24 0.58 6.50 -1.25
N SER A 25 1.09 6.01 -0.13
CA SER A 25 2.34 5.28 -0.06
C SER A 25 2.19 4.22 1.01
N TYR A 26 2.87 3.09 0.85
CA TYR A 26 2.89 2.05 1.86
C TYR A 26 4.31 1.54 2.09
N VAL A 27 4.54 1.07 3.30
CA VAL A 27 5.80 0.42 3.70
C VAL A 27 5.46 -0.95 4.22
N ILE A 28 6.03 -1.99 3.60
CA ILE A 28 5.97 -3.36 4.11
C ILE A 28 7.24 -3.61 4.91
N ARG A 29 7.10 -3.82 6.21
CA ARG A 29 8.22 -4.06 7.12
C ARG A 29 9.00 -5.31 6.69
N GLY A 30 10.29 -5.14 6.44
CA GLY A 30 11.16 -6.22 5.97
C GLY A 30 11.13 -6.48 4.45
N HIS A 31 10.40 -5.68 3.67
CA HIS A 31 10.42 -5.77 2.21
C HIS A 31 10.83 -4.43 1.56
N GLY A 32 10.12 -3.34 1.86
CA GLY A 32 10.41 -2.06 1.25
C GLY A 32 9.28 -1.05 1.34
N HIS A 33 9.54 0.13 0.77
CA HIS A 33 8.59 1.24 0.66
C HIS A 33 8.18 1.40 -0.79
N ARG A 34 6.87 1.54 -1.02
CA ARG A 34 6.27 1.81 -2.31
C ARG A 34 5.44 3.10 -2.25
N GLN A 35 5.57 3.92 -3.27
CA GLN A 35 4.71 5.09 -3.46
C GLN A 35 3.73 4.83 -4.60
N ASN A 36 2.59 5.51 -4.55
CA ASN A 36 1.65 5.52 -5.65
C ASN A 36 2.35 6.06 -6.90
N THR A 37 2.35 5.25 -7.96
CA THR A 37 2.86 5.64 -9.28
C THR A 37 1.72 5.98 -10.25
N GLN A 38 0.48 5.89 -9.80
CA GLN A 38 -0.72 6.13 -10.60
C GLN A 38 -1.34 7.49 -10.28
N GLU A 39 -2.45 7.81 -10.95
CA GLU A 39 -3.22 9.01 -10.65
C GLU A 39 -3.69 9.01 -9.19
N PRO A 40 -3.62 10.16 -8.50
CA PRO A 40 -4.06 10.25 -7.12
C PRO A 40 -5.58 10.02 -7.03
N ALA A 41 -5.99 9.33 -5.97
CA ALA A 41 -7.37 8.94 -5.74
C ALA A 41 -8.28 10.16 -5.47
N ALA A 42 -9.58 10.02 -5.76
CA ALA A 42 -10.56 11.09 -5.54
C ALA A 42 -10.85 11.37 -4.05
N SER A 43 -10.59 10.39 -3.19
CA SER A 43 -10.84 10.43 -1.74
C SER A 43 -9.77 9.67 -0.97
N GLU A 44 -9.58 10.01 0.30
CA GLU A 44 -8.62 9.34 1.18
C GLU A 44 -8.93 7.84 1.32
N GLU A 45 -10.20 7.48 1.50
CA GLU A 45 -10.63 6.08 1.64
C GLU A 45 -10.26 5.22 0.43
N ILE A 46 -10.40 5.77 -0.79
CA ILE A 46 -10.01 5.09 -2.03
C ILE A 46 -8.49 4.93 -2.09
N ALA A 47 -7.74 5.94 -1.64
CA ALA A 47 -6.28 5.87 -1.59
C ALA A 47 -5.80 4.79 -0.62
N ILE A 48 -6.46 4.65 0.54
CA ILE A 48 -6.15 3.62 1.54
C ILE A 48 -6.49 2.23 0.99
N ASP A 49 -7.69 2.04 0.42
CA ASP A 49 -8.11 0.73 -0.11
C ASP A 49 -7.19 0.27 -1.24
N ASP A 50 -6.83 1.17 -2.16
CA ASP A 50 -5.93 0.84 -3.27
C ASP A 50 -4.52 0.53 -2.78
N ALA A 51 -3.94 1.36 -1.89
CA ALA A 51 -2.63 1.08 -1.27
C ALA A 51 -2.62 -0.28 -0.56
N TYR A 52 -3.68 -0.59 0.20
CA TYR A 52 -3.78 -1.85 0.91
C TYR A 52 -3.93 -3.04 -0.04
N ARG A 53 -4.70 -2.89 -1.12
CA ARG A 53 -4.85 -3.92 -2.16
C ARG A 53 -3.54 -4.21 -2.87
N VAL A 54 -2.76 -3.18 -3.22
CA VAL A 54 -1.45 -3.33 -3.86
C VAL A 54 -0.46 -3.98 -2.88
N ALA A 55 -0.39 -3.51 -1.63
CA ALA A 55 0.49 -4.08 -0.61
C ALA A 55 0.20 -5.57 -0.35
N LYS A 56 -1.09 -5.96 -0.26
CA LYS A 56 -1.48 -7.38 -0.14
C LYS A 56 -0.98 -8.21 -1.33
N ARG A 57 -1.11 -7.68 -2.55
CA ARG A 57 -0.67 -8.37 -3.77
C ARG A 57 0.85 -8.55 -3.80
N GLU A 58 1.63 -7.55 -3.40
CA GLU A 58 3.08 -7.70 -3.26
C GLU A 58 3.42 -8.79 -2.24
N ILE A 59 2.78 -8.79 -1.07
CA ILE A 59 3.02 -9.83 -0.05
C ILE A 59 2.68 -11.21 -0.57
N ASP A 60 1.57 -11.36 -1.28
CA ASP A 60 1.15 -12.62 -1.89
C ASP A 60 2.19 -13.12 -2.91
N GLN A 61 2.70 -12.24 -3.77
CA GLN A 61 3.77 -12.58 -4.72
C GLN A 61 5.06 -13.02 -4.02
N ILE A 62 5.47 -12.32 -2.97
CA ILE A 62 6.69 -12.68 -2.20
C ILE A 62 6.50 -14.03 -1.48
N SER A 63 5.29 -14.31 -1.01
CA SER A 63 4.98 -15.57 -0.34
C SER A 63 4.93 -16.76 -1.30
N VAL A 64 4.53 -16.55 -2.55
CA VAL A 64 4.50 -17.59 -3.59
C VAL A 64 5.91 -17.94 -4.08
N ASP A 65 6.83 -16.97 -4.17
CA ASP A 65 8.20 -17.17 -4.67
C ASP A 65 9.14 -17.92 -3.69
N CYS A 66 8.71 -18.16 -2.45
CA CYS A 66 9.51 -18.81 -1.41
C CYS A 66 9.24 -20.32 -1.26
N ASP A 67 8.39 -20.91 -2.12
CA ASP A 67 8.05 -22.34 -2.16
C ASP A 67 8.74 -22.99 -3.38
N ASP A 68 10.06 -23.17 -3.32
CA ASP A 68 10.87 -24.06 -4.19
C ASP A 68 11.85 -24.88 -3.33
#